data_AF-A0A5J4JM27-F1
#
_entry.id   AF-A0A5J4JM27-F1
#
_cell.length_a   1.000
_cell.length_b   1.000
_cell.length_c   1.000
_cell.angle_alpha   90.00
_cell.angle_beta   90.00
_cell.angle_gamma   90.00
#
_symmetry.space_group_name_H-M   'P 1'
#
loop_
_entity.id
_entity.type
_entity.pdbx_description
1 polymer ?
#
loop_
_entity_poly.entity_id
_entity_poly.type
_entity_poly.pdbx_seq_one_letter_code
_entity_poly.pdbx_strand_id
1 'polypeptide(L)' 'MSDFFKKYAAIRGEQHVQKLPLEGTIAAQIKTRRKQLNMFQQELADCIGVPKPTIGRIEGRAYKS' A
#
# COMPACT_ATOMS: atom_id res chain seq x y z
N MET A 1 17.90 -1.75 8.94
CA MET A 1 17.44 -0.99 7.75
C MET A 1 18.27 -1.42 6.56
N SER A 2 17.67 -1.92 5.48
CA SER A 2 18.44 -2.34 4.29
C SER A 2 19.18 -1.17 3.65
N ASP A 3 20.29 -1.44 2.95
CA ASP A 3 21.09 -0.40 2.28
C ASP A 3 20.30 0.44 1.27
N PHE A 4 19.22 -0.11 0.72
CA PHE A 4 18.28 0.62 -0.13
C PHE A 4 17.63 1.79 0.62
N PHE A 5 17.12 1.57 1.83
CA PHE A 5 16.44 2.61 2.60
C PHE A 5 17.40 3.74 3.00
N LYS A 6 18.67 3.41 3.30
CA LYS A 6 19.70 4.43 3.58
C LYS A 6 19.99 5.31 2.36
N LYS A 7 20.22 4.70 1.19
CA LYS A 7 20.48 5.44 -0.07
C LYS A 7 19.27 6.28 -0.48
N TYR A 8 18.06 5.75 -0.31
CA TYR A 8 16.83 6.46 -0.65
C TYR A 8 16.55 7.62 0.32
N ALA A 9 16.88 7.47 1.61
CA ALA A 9 16.74 8.52 2.62
C ALA A 9 17.66 9.70 2.37
N ALA A 10 18.87 9.46 1.86
CA ALA A 10 19.81 10.51 1.49
C ALA A 10 19.29 11.42 0.35
N ILE A 11 18.37 10.92 -0.49
CA ILE A 11 17.83 11.66 -1.65
C ILE A 11 16.50 12.35 -1.31
N ARG A 12 15.64 11.73 -0.50
CA ARG A 12 14.25 12.17 -0.28
C ARG A 12 13.97 12.68 1.14
N GLY A 13 14.93 12.54 2.05
CA GLY A 13 14.80 12.86 3.47
C GLY A 13 14.25 11.68 4.29
N GLU A 14 14.78 11.49 5.51
CA GLU A 14 14.45 10.34 6.37
C GLU A 14 12.96 10.23 6.71
N GLN A 15 12.27 11.35 6.93
CA GLN A 15 10.83 11.36 7.22
C GLN A 15 10.00 10.74 6.10
N HIS A 16 10.41 10.89 4.84
CA HIS A 16 9.70 10.31 3.70
C HIS A 16 9.93 8.80 3.63
N VAL A 17 11.13 8.35 4.01
CA VAL A 17 11.51 6.94 3.93
C VAL A 17 10.91 6.12 5.07
N GLN A 18 10.70 6.71 6.24
CA GLN A 18 10.01 6.05 7.35
C GLN A 18 8.50 5.84 7.10
N LYS A 19 7.87 6.65 6.24
CA LYS A 19 6.44 6.51 5.90
C LYS A 19 6.16 5.38 4.91
N LEU A 20 7.15 4.99 4.09
CA LEU A 20 7.01 3.91 3.10
C LEU A 20 6.70 2.55 3.70
N PRO A 21 7.38 2.09 4.78
CA PRO A 21 6.99 0.92 5.54
C PRO A 21 5.53 0.94 5.97
N LEU A 22 5.08 2.06 6.53
CA LEU A 22 3.72 2.19 7.04
C LEU A 22 2.69 2.11 5.92
N GLU A 23 2.89 2.84 4.82
CA GLU A 23 2.01 2.79 3.65
C GLU A 23 1.91 1.39 3.05
N GLY A 24 3.05 0.69 2.93
CA GLY A 24 3.09 -0.68 2.41
C GLY A 24 2.41 -1.69 3.34
N THR A 25 2.55 -1.54 4.66
CA THR A 25 1.84 -2.37 5.65
C THR A 25 0.33 -2.15 5.59
N ILE A 26 -0.13 -0.89 5.54
CA ILE A 26 -1.56 -0.56 5.43
C ILE A 26 -2.13 -1.12 4.12
N ALA A 27 -1.43 -0.93 3.00
CA ALA A 27 -1.84 -1.47 1.71
C ALA A 27 -1.96 -3.01 1.74
N ALA A 28 -1.03 -3.70 2.40
CA ALA A 28 -1.08 -5.15 2.57
C ALA A 28 -2.26 -5.59 3.44
N GLN A 29 -2.56 -4.86 4.54
CA GLN A 29 -3.72 -5.14 5.39
C GLN A 29 -5.04 -4.98 4.65
N ILE A 30 -5.20 -3.88 3.88
CA ILE A 30 -6.40 -3.64 3.05
C ILE A 30 -6.59 -4.79 2.05
N LYS A 31 -5.52 -5.15 1.32
CA LYS A 31 -5.55 -6.24 0.34
C LYS A 31 -5.91 -7.58 0.98
N THR A 32 -5.32 -7.89 2.12
CA THR A 32 -5.59 -9.13 2.87
C THR A 32 -7.04 -9.17 3.34
N ARG A 33 -7.55 -8.09 3.94
CA ARG A 33 -8.92 -8.04 4.43
C ARG A 33 -9.95 -8.15 3.30
N ARG A 34 -9.71 -7.46 2.18
CA ARG A 34 -10.56 -7.57 0.98
C ARG A 34 -10.62 -9.02 0.48
N LYS A 35 -9.47 -9.70 0.39
CA LYS A 35 -9.40 -11.10 -0.02
C LYS A 35 -10.10 -12.04 0.97
N GLN A 36 -9.95 -11.82 2.28
CA GLN A 36 -10.65 -12.60 3.31
C GLN A 36 -12.18 -12.48 3.22
N LEU A 37 -12.67 -11.32 2.78
CA LEU A 37 -14.09 -11.07 2.53
C LEU A 37 -14.55 -11.57 1.15
N ASN A 38 -13.67 -12.24 0.38
CA ASN A 38 -13.92 -12.65 -1.02
C ASN A 38 -14.38 -11.51 -1.93
N MET A 39 -14.00 -10.27 -1.63
CA MET A 39 -14.40 -9.10 -2.42
C MET A 39 -13.44 -8.87 -3.59
N PHE A 40 -13.97 -8.56 -4.75
CA PHE A 40 -13.25 -7.98 -5.87
C PHE A 40 -12.82 -6.53 -5.57
N GLN A 41 -11.83 -6.03 -6.29
CA GLN A 41 -11.40 -4.63 -6.17
C GLN A 41 -12.52 -3.65 -6.51
N GLN A 42 -13.39 -4.02 -7.45
CA GLN A 42 -14.55 -3.19 -7.84
C GLN A 42 -15.52 -3.06 -6.66
N GLU A 43 -15.86 -4.15 -5.99
CA GLU A 43 -16.78 -4.14 -4.85
C GLU A 43 -16.24 -3.29 -3.69
N LEU A 44 -14.94 -3.37 -3.41
CA LEU A 44 -14.33 -2.47 -2.41
C LEU A 44 -14.40 -1.01 -2.86
N ALA A 45 -14.17 -0.74 -4.14
CA ALA A 45 -14.22 0.60 -4.70
C ALA A 45 -15.63 1.20 -4.60
N ASP A 46 -16.65 0.40 -4.89
CA ASP A 46 -18.05 0.75 -4.78
C ASP A 46 -18.45 1.02 -3.32
N CYS A 47 -18.01 0.18 -2.38
CA CYS A 47 -18.29 0.36 -0.94
C CYS A 47 -17.76 1.68 -0.37
N ILE A 48 -16.64 2.20 -0.87
CA ILE A 48 -16.02 3.43 -0.36
C ILE A 48 -16.17 4.63 -1.31
N GLY A 49 -16.93 4.48 -2.40
CA GLY A 49 -17.23 5.56 -3.34
C GLY A 49 -16.02 6.07 -4.14
N VAL A 50 -15.08 5.18 -4.49
CA VAL A 50 -13.89 5.55 -5.29
C VAL A 50 -13.81 4.75 -6.59
N PRO A 51 -13.07 5.21 -7.61
CA PRO A 51 -12.84 4.42 -8.80
C PRO A 51 -11.98 3.17 -8.52
N LYS A 52 -12.28 2.03 -9.18
CA LYS A 52 -11.48 0.79 -9.11
C LYS A 52 -9.96 1.00 -9.28
N PRO A 53 -9.46 1.84 -10.21
CA PRO A 53 -8.01 2.10 -10.32
C PRO A 53 -7.38 2.65 -9.04
N THR A 54 -8.14 3.36 -8.21
CA THR A 54 -7.67 3.86 -6.91
C THR A 54 -7.34 2.71 -5.96
N ILE A 55 -8.19 1.68 -5.90
CA ILE A 55 -7.90 0.45 -5.14
C ILE A 55 -6.64 -0.24 -5.69
N GLY A 56 -6.53 -0.34 -7.02
CA GLY A 56 -5.34 -0.91 -7.66
C GLY A 56 -4.04 -0.19 -7.29
N ARG A 57 -4.05 1.14 -7.23
CA ARG A 57 -2.88 1.95 -6.81
C ARG A 57 -2.53 1.77 -5.34
N ILE A 58 -3.52 1.64 -4.47
CA ILE A 58 -3.30 1.38 -3.04
C ILE A 58 -2.67 0.00 -2.87
N GLU A 59 -3.29 -1.04 -3.42
CA GLU A 59 -2.80 -2.42 -3.27
C GLU A 59 -1.47 -2.68 -3.98
N GLY A 60 -1.14 -1.88 -5.00
CA GLY A 60 0.17 -1.93 -5.68
C GLY A 60 1.33 -1.50 -4.80
N ARG A 61 1.08 -0.77 -3.71
CA ARG A 61 2.08 -0.39 -2.71
C ARG A 61 2.30 -1.46 -1.63
N ALA A 62 1.46 -2.51 -1.59
CA ALA A 62 1.57 -3.57 -0.61
C ALA A 62 2.89 -4.33 -0.78
N TYR A 63 3.59 -4.61 0.33
CA TYR A 63 4.72 -5.53 0.31
C TYR A 63 4.25 -6.90 -0.20
N LYS A 64 5.02 -7.51 -1.11
CA LYS A 64 4.87 -8.92 -1.43
C LYS A 64 5.37 -9.71 -0.22
N SER A 65 4.44 -10.36 0.49
CA SER A 65 4.74 -11.45 1.40
C SER A 65 5.46 -12.58 0.67
#